data_AF-A0A395IPQ3-F1
#
_entry.id   AF-A0A395IPQ3-F1
#
_cell.length_a   1.000
_cell.length_b   1.000
_cell.length_c   1.000
_cell.angle_alpha   90.00
_cell.angle_beta   90.00
_cell.angle_gamma   90.00
#
_symmetry.space_group_name_H-M   'P 1'
#
loop_
_entity.id
_entity.type
_entity.pdbx_description
1 polymer ?
#
loop_
_entity_poly.entity_id
_entity_poly.type
_entity_poly.pdbx_seq_one_letter_code
_entity_poly.pdbx_strand_id
1 'polypeptide(L)'
;MLYNAKLIEGSQCTYYDSVITGSDGTKEVKWNSETDITYVENTNNVSPRSPQPTPGPAATPTAFKGNVCYDFMTNDVKGDSTSSSSQELMLWLQYEGGQLPIGWGDGSVATIDNLFGTSWDLYQGKNDDTGITVSSLLPRTQFEGTFKGDLREWLVALAGQGLFTENTYVNVGNAGTEFFYGNAILNATLGLQIDLGTPSAAVKAVATSTP
;
A
#
# COMPACT_ATOMS: atom_id res chain seq x y z
N MET A 1 -8.66 -2.89 -2.39
CA MET A 1 -8.17 -3.83 -1.35
C MET A 1 -9.06 -3.64 -0.13
N LEU A 2 -9.54 -4.70 0.50
CA LEU A 2 -10.36 -4.61 1.73
C LEU A 2 -10.03 -5.81 2.63
N TYR A 3 -8.83 -5.78 3.22
CA TYR A 3 -8.31 -6.93 3.96
C TYR A 3 -9.06 -7.22 5.27
N ASN A 4 -9.65 -6.19 5.88
CA ASN A 4 -10.45 -6.30 7.09
C ASN A 4 -11.96 -6.49 6.82
N ALA A 5 -12.36 -6.95 5.62
CA ALA A 5 -13.77 -7.07 5.21
C ALA A 5 -14.68 -7.79 6.22
N LYS A 6 -14.13 -8.76 6.98
CA LYS A 6 -14.89 -9.53 7.99
C LYS A 6 -15.13 -8.77 9.30
N LEU A 7 -14.35 -7.72 9.55
CA LEU A 7 -14.32 -6.97 10.80
C LEU A 7 -14.92 -5.57 10.65
N ILE A 8 -15.09 -5.07 9.42
CA ILE A 8 -15.72 -3.77 9.19
C ILE A 8 -17.23 -3.81 9.44
N GLU A 9 -17.76 -2.67 9.86
CA GLU A 9 -19.20 -2.38 9.84
C GLU A 9 -19.44 -1.26 8.83
N GLY A 10 -20.17 -1.53 7.74
CA GLY A 10 -20.41 -0.54 6.69
C GLY A 10 -20.28 -1.11 5.28
N SER A 11 -19.91 -0.26 4.32
CA SER A 11 -19.75 -0.66 2.92
C SER A 11 -18.51 -0.04 2.26
N GLN A 12 -17.98 -0.76 1.27
CA GLN A 12 -17.01 -0.25 0.30
C GLN A 12 -17.45 -0.70 -1.10
N CYS A 13 -17.57 0.24 -2.02
CA CYS A 13 -17.91 -0.02 -3.42
C CYS A 13 -16.81 0.52 -4.34
N THR A 14 -16.30 -0.33 -5.22
CA THR A 14 -15.29 0.06 -6.22
C THR A 14 -15.92 0.03 -7.61
N TYR A 15 -15.78 1.12 -8.34
CA TYR A 15 -16.33 1.27 -9.68
C TYR A 15 -15.19 1.44 -10.68
N TYR A 16 -15.23 0.65 -11.74
CA TYR A 16 -14.45 0.90 -12.95
C TYR A 16 -15.16 1.99 -13.76
N ASP A 17 -14.40 3.00 -14.20
CA ASP A 17 -14.89 4.02 -15.11
C ASP A 17 -14.46 3.71 -16.56
N SER A 18 -13.15 3.79 -16.83
CA SER A 18 -12.64 3.68 -18.19
C SER A 18 -11.16 3.26 -18.25
N VAL A 19 -10.73 2.74 -19.40
CA VAL A 19 -9.30 2.66 -19.75
C VAL A 19 -8.97 3.84 -20.66
N ILE A 20 -7.99 4.63 -20.27
CA ILE A 20 -7.43 5.71 -21.08
C ILE A 20 -6.02 5.36 -21.55
N THR A 21 -5.49 6.17 -22.47
CA THR A 21 -4.09 6.10 -22.89
C THR A 21 -3.43 7.41 -22.46
N GLY A 22 -2.45 7.32 -21.57
CA GLY A 22 -1.68 8.46 -21.10
C GLY A 22 -0.89 9.13 -22.24
N SER A 23 -0.38 10.33 -21.99
CA SER A 23 0.40 11.09 -22.98
C SER A 23 1.68 10.38 -23.43
N ASP A 24 2.20 9.44 -22.62
CA ASP A 24 3.37 8.61 -22.93
C ASP A 24 3.00 7.24 -23.52
N GLY A 25 1.71 7.01 -23.85
CA GLY A 25 1.23 5.79 -24.48
C GLY A 25 0.88 4.67 -23.50
N THR A 26 1.17 4.83 -22.20
CA THR A 26 0.81 3.85 -21.17
C THR A 26 -0.71 3.74 -21.05
N LYS A 27 -1.21 2.51 -20.88
CA LYS A 27 -2.63 2.28 -20.58
C LYS A 27 -2.86 2.55 -19.10
N GLU A 28 -3.90 3.33 -18.81
CA GLU A 28 -4.26 3.70 -17.45
C GLU A 28 -5.73 3.35 -17.20
N VAL A 29 -6.04 2.89 -16.00
CA VAL A 29 -7.39 2.56 -15.54
C VAL A 29 -7.88 3.67 -14.64
N LYS A 30 -9.02 4.29 -15.00
CA LYS A 30 -9.77 5.17 -14.12
C LYS A 30 -10.75 4.36 -13.31
N TRP A 31 -10.74 4.58 -12.00
CA TRP A 31 -11.63 3.92 -11.07
C TRP A 31 -11.87 4.81 -9.85
N ASN A 32 -12.93 4.51 -9.11
CA ASN A 32 -13.13 5.09 -7.79
C ASN A 32 -13.51 4.03 -6.76
N SER A 33 -13.23 4.32 -5.50
CA SER A 33 -13.69 3.52 -4.36
C SER A 33 -14.36 4.44 -3.36
N GLU A 34 -15.61 4.13 -3.05
CA GLU A 34 -16.45 4.84 -2.09
C GLU A 34 -16.60 3.99 -0.84
N THR A 35 -16.43 4.58 0.32
CA THR A 35 -16.62 3.91 1.61
C THR A 35 -17.64 4.63 2.47
N ASP A 36 -18.33 3.83 3.25
CA ASP A 36 -19.10 4.27 4.41
C ASP A 36 -18.84 3.23 5.51
N ILE A 37 -17.63 3.28 6.08
CA ILE A 37 -17.14 2.32 7.07
C ILE A 37 -17.11 2.98 8.45
N THR A 38 -17.78 2.36 9.41
CA THR A 38 -17.78 2.79 10.81
C THR A 38 -16.48 2.37 11.49
N TYR A 39 -15.99 3.21 12.40
CA TYR A 39 -14.86 2.82 13.25
C TYR A 39 -15.23 1.63 14.13
N VAL A 40 -14.43 0.57 14.02
CA VAL A 40 -14.51 -0.62 14.88
C VAL A 40 -13.15 -0.78 15.53
N GLU A 41 -13.07 -0.78 16.86
CA GLU A 41 -11.78 -0.84 17.58
C GLU A 41 -10.92 -2.06 17.20
N ASN A 42 -11.57 -3.19 16.91
CA ASN A 42 -10.92 -4.44 16.51
C ASN A 42 -10.31 -4.39 15.10
N THR A 43 -10.57 -3.35 14.30
CA THR A 43 -9.88 -3.18 13.01
C THR A 43 -8.55 -2.46 13.15
N ASN A 44 -8.17 -1.98 14.35
CA ASN A 44 -6.86 -1.35 14.55
C ASN A 44 -5.72 -2.34 14.28
N ASN A 45 -4.76 -1.94 13.45
CA ASN A 45 -3.67 -2.78 12.96
C ASN A 45 -2.35 -2.64 13.75
N VAL A 46 -2.38 -2.04 14.94
CA VAL A 46 -1.27 -2.17 15.88
C VAL A 46 -1.67 -2.99 17.09
N SER A 47 -0.68 -3.68 17.66
CA SER A 47 -0.82 -4.34 18.96
C SER A 47 -1.35 -3.36 20.01
N PRO A 48 -2.27 -3.78 20.91
CA PRO A 48 -2.84 -2.95 21.98
C PRO A 48 -1.81 -2.32 22.94
N ARG A 49 -0.52 -2.69 22.81
CA ARG A 49 0.59 -2.16 23.60
C ARG A 49 1.20 -0.87 23.04
N SER A 50 0.88 -0.47 21.81
CA SER A 50 1.34 0.79 21.22
C SER A 50 0.27 1.87 21.42
N PRO A 51 0.60 3.10 21.87
CA PRO A 51 -0.39 4.16 21.99
C PRO A 51 -0.97 4.47 20.62
N GLN A 52 -2.22 4.05 20.40
CA GLN A 52 -3.00 4.53 19.27
C GLN A 52 -3.49 5.93 19.56
N PRO A 53 -3.53 6.82 18.56
CA PRO A 53 -4.36 8.01 18.67
C PRO A 53 -5.80 7.54 18.87
N THR A 54 -6.31 7.67 20.10
CA THR A 54 -7.72 7.42 20.39
C THR A 54 -8.54 8.44 19.62
N PRO A 55 -9.56 8.01 18.85
CA PRO A 55 -10.51 8.94 18.29
C PRO A 55 -11.15 9.73 19.44
N GLY A 56 -11.11 11.06 19.38
CA GLY A 56 -11.84 11.90 20.33
C GLY A 56 -13.35 11.61 20.28
N PRO A 57 -14.11 11.93 21.34
CA PRO A 57 -15.55 11.74 21.33
C PRO A 57 -16.17 12.62 20.23
N ALA A 58 -16.86 11.98 19.29
CA ALA A 58 -17.29 12.50 17.98
C ALA A 58 -16.17 12.57 16.93
N ALA A 59 -15.90 11.43 16.28
CA ALA A 59 -15.37 11.46 14.93
C ALA A 59 -16.28 12.40 14.10
N THR A 60 -15.72 13.50 13.61
CA THR A 60 -16.42 14.35 12.65
C THR A 60 -16.84 13.50 11.46
N PRO A 61 -17.96 13.79 10.76
CA PRO A 61 -18.42 13.03 9.59
C PRO A 61 -17.38 12.89 8.46
N THR A 62 -16.26 13.61 8.54
CA THR A 62 -15.13 13.64 7.61
C THR A 62 -13.91 12.82 8.07
N ALA A 63 -13.99 12.11 9.20
CA ALA A 63 -12.85 11.37 9.73
C ALA A 63 -12.61 10.10 8.88
N PHE A 64 -11.48 10.07 8.19
CA PHE A 64 -11.00 8.95 7.37
C PHE A 64 -9.69 8.42 7.94
N LYS A 65 -9.53 7.09 7.95
CA LYS A 65 -8.27 6.41 8.24
C LYS A 65 -8.02 5.36 7.17
N GLY A 66 -6.88 5.48 6.52
CA GLY A 66 -6.46 4.56 5.48
C GLY A 66 -5.15 4.99 4.84
N ASN A 67 -4.74 4.25 3.82
CA ASN A 67 -3.53 4.52 3.05
C ASN A 67 -3.83 4.50 1.54
N VAL A 68 -2.85 4.94 0.75
CA VAL A 68 -2.76 4.66 -0.68
C VAL A 68 -1.42 3.98 -0.90
N CYS A 69 -1.40 2.78 -1.46
CA CYS A 69 -0.19 1.97 -1.54
C CYS A 69 -0.13 1.06 -2.78
N TYR A 70 1.09 0.64 -3.11
CA TYR A 70 1.33 -0.61 -3.83
C TYR A 70 1.50 -1.74 -2.81
N ASP A 71 1.04 -2.92 -3.17
CA ASP A 71 1.07 -4.12 -2.33
C ASP A 71 1.37 -5.35 -3.18
N PHE A 72 2.58 -5.90 -2.99
CA PHE A 72 3.15 -6.95 -3.80
C PHE A 72 3.40 -8.19 -2.95
N MET A 73 2.93 -9.34 -3.41
CA MET A 73 3.25 -10.65 -2.81
C MET A 73 4.43 -11.27 -3.54
N THR A 74 5.45 -11.67 -2.78
CA THR A 74 6.68 -12.26 -3.30
C THR A 74 7.01 -13.60 -2.64
N ASN A 75 7.62 -14.52 -3.40
CA ASN A 75 8.04 -15.85 -2.92
C ASN A 75 9.06 -16.46 -3.89
N ASP A 76 9.96 -17.31 -3.40
CA ASP A 76 10.92 -18.06 -4.24
C ASP A 76 10.25 -19.18 -5.05
N VAL A 77 9.01 -19.53 -4.70
CA VAL A 77 8.14 -20.43 -5.46
C VAL A 77 7.19 -19.62 -6.34
N LYS A 78 7.31 -19.81 -7.66
CA LYS A 78 6.41 -19.18 -8.63
C LYS A 78 4.95 -19.57 -8.37
N GLY A 79 4.09 -18.56 -8.30
CA GLY A 79 2.65 -18.71 -8.08
C GLY A 79 2.23 -18.81 -6.61
N ASP A 80 3.16 -18.88 -5.67
CA ASP A 80 2.84 -18.90 -4.24
C ASP A 80 2.74 -17.47 -3.68
N SER A 81 1.53 -17.10 -3.25
CA SER A 81 1.24 -15.77 -2.68
C SER A 81 0.50 -15.87 -1.35
N THR A 82 0.35 -17.08 -0.80
CA THR A 82 -0.52 -17.31 0.37
C THR A 82 0.14 -18.09 1.49
N SER A 83 1.24 -18.80 1.20
CA SER A 83 1.97 -19.50 2.26
C SER A 83 2.69 -18.53 3.18
N SER A 84 2.97 -18.97 4.41
CA SER A 84 3.72 -18.20 5.40
C SER A 84 5.20 -17.99 5.06
N SER A 85 5.72 -18.64 4.00
CA SER A 85 7.05 -18.33 3.44
C SER A 85 7.02 -17.19 2.42
N SER A 86 5.84 -16.70 2.06
CA SER A 86 5.69 -15.51 1.23
C SER A 86 6.07 -14.25 2.01
N GLN A 87 6.38 -13.20 1.28
CA GLN A 87 6.66 -11.86 1.79
C GLN A 87 5.69 -10.88 1.13
N GLU A 88 5.02 -10.07 1.94
CA GLU A 88 4.18 -8.96 1.49
C GLU A 88 4.99 -7.67 1.54
N LEU A 89 5.07 -6.96 0.42
CA LEU A 89 5.84 -5.73 0.27
C LEU A 89 4.88 -4.59 0.00
N MET A 90 4.85 -3.60 0.88
CA MET A 90 3.99 -2.44 0.71
C MET A 90 4.81 -1.16 0.50
N LEU A 91 4.42 -0.36 -0.49
CA LEU A 91 4.94 0.99 -0.72
C LEU A 91 3.81 1.98 -0.50
N TRP A 92 3.81 2.67 0.64
CA TRP A 92 2.75 3.61 0.99
C TRP A 92 3.04 4.98 0.38
N LEU A 93 2.17 5.51 -0.46
CA LEU A 93 2.34 6.85 -1.04
C LEU A 93 1.78 7.94 -0.12
N GLN A 94 0.65 7.63 0.50
CA GLN A 94 -0.11 8.47 1.43
C GLN A 94 -0.73 7.61 2.52
N TYR A 95 -0.96 8.19 3.68
CA TYR A 95 -1.73 7.65 4.78
C TYR A 95 -2.34 8.80 5.60
N GLU A 96 -3.55 8.55 6.11
CA GLU A 96 -4.35 9.54 6.85
C GLU A 96 -4.97 8.92 8.09
N GLY A 97 -5.48 9.77 9.00
CA GLY A 97 -6.17 9.33 10.21
C GLY A 97 -5.27 8.60 11.22
N GLY A 98 -3.95 8.80 11.13
CA GLY A 98 -3.00 8.08 11.99
C GLY A 98 -2.90 6.59 11.65
N GLN A 99 -3.10 6.23 10.38
CA GLN A 99 -2.89 4.88 9.87
C GLN A 99 -1.41 4.48 9.95
N LEU A 100 -1.13 3.25 10.41
CA LEU A 100 0.22 2.76 10.70
C LEU A 100 0.45 1.38 10.07
N PRO A 101 1.67 1.01 9.67
CA PRO A 101 1.94 -0.30 9.10
C PRO A 101 2.06 -1.38 10.19
N ILE A 102 1.96 -2.64 9.78
CA ILE A 102 2.41 -3.77 10.60
C ILE A 102 3.90 -3.56 10.94
N GLY A 103 4.26 -3.82 12.20
CA GLY A 103 5.63 -3.59 12.71
C GLY A 103 5.90 -2.18 13.24
N TRP A 104 4.94 -1.24 13.15
CA TRP A 104 5.12 0.13 13.66
C TRP A 104 5.61 0.19 15.11
N GLY A 105 5.02 -0.63 15.98
CA GLY A 105 5.34 -0.65 17.42
C GLY A 105 6.78 -1.06 17.74
N ASP A 106 7.45 -1.78 16.83
CA ASP A 106 8.84 -2.22 16.98
C ASP A 106 9.83 -1.18 16.44
N GLY A 107 9.33 -0.13 15.79
CA GLY A 107 10.12 0.91 15.16
C GLY A 107 10.59 0.54 13.75
N SER A 108 11.14 1.54 13.05
CA SER A 108 11.70 1.32 11.73
C SER A 108 12.98 0.49 11.82
N VAL A 109 13.12 -0.50 10.93
CA VAL A 109 14.29 -1.39 10.86
C VAL A 109 15.38 -0.87 9.91
N ALA A 110 15.04 0.06 9.00
CA ALA A 110 15.97 0.68 8.08
C ALA A 110 15.38 1.98 7.50
N THR A 111 16.27 2.90 7.08
CA THR A 111 15.89 4.06 6.26
C THR A 111 16.51 3.91 4.87
N ILE A 112 15.72 4.15 3.83
CA ILE A 112 16.17 4.20 2.44
C ILE A 112 16.07 5.66 1.96
N ASP A 113 17.22 6.28 1.74
CA ASP A 113 17.31 7.68 1.30
C ASP A 113 17.25 7.81 -0.22
N ASN A 114 16.72 8.95 -0.69
CA ASN A 114 16.70 9.37 -2.10
C ASN A 114 15.96 8.42 -3.06
N LEU A 115 14.95 7.69 -2.59
CA LEU A 115 14.06 6.90 -3.44
C LEU A 115 12.84 7.74 -3.81
N PHE A 116 12.59 7.92 -5.11
CA PHE A 116 11.47 8.74 -5.62
C PHE A 116 11.40 10.17 -5.05
N GLY A 117 12.56 10.77 -4.75
CA GLY A 117 12.65 12.16 -4.26
C GLY A 117 12.37 12.35 -2.77
N THR A 118 12.23 11.28 -1.99
CA THR A 118 12.13 11.33 -0.52
C THR A 118 12.95 10.22 0.14
N SER A 119 13.12 10.31 1.45
CA SER A 119 13.54 9.18 2.29
C SER A 119 12.33 8.38 2.74
N TRP A 120 12.56 7.10 3.02
CA TRP A 120 11.55 6.13 3.41
C TRP A 120 12.01 5.35 4.63
N ASP A 121 11.10 5.11 5.57
CA ASP A 121 11.34 4.29 6.74
C ASP A 121 10.67 2.92 6.52
N LEU A 122 11.47 1.85 6.67
CA LEU A 122 11.04 0.46 6.52
C LEU A 122 10.55 -0.07 7.86
N TYR A 123 9.35 -0.63 7.86
CA TYR A 123 8.74 -1.33 9.00
C TYR A 123 8.52 -2.78 8.62
N GLN A 124 8.73 -3.69 9.57
CA GLN A 124 8.53 -5.12 9.36
C GLN A 124 7.81 -5.74 10.54
N GLY A 125 6.88 -6.63 10.25
CA GLY A 125 6.24 -7.48 11.27
C GLY A 125 5.53 -8.66 10.61
N LYS A 126 4.95 -9.54 11.42
CA LYS A 126 4.13 -10.65 10.91
C LYS A 126 2.67 -10.27 10.95
N ASN A 127 1.95 -10.63 9.89
CA ASN A 127 0.50 -10.66 9.92
C ASN A 127 0.07 -11.85 10.78
N ASP A 128 -0.66 -11.61 11.87
CA ASP A 128 -1.03 -12.64 12.84
C ASP A 128 -1.99 -13.71 12.24
N ASP A 129 -2.78 -13.36 11.24
CA ASP A 129 -3.74 -14.27 10.61
C ASP A 129 -3.07 -15.26 9.64
N THR A 130 -2.05 -14.79 8.90
CA THR A 130 -1.42 -15.56 7.82
C THR A 130 -0.02 -16.05 8.17
N GLY A 131 0.62 -15.45 9.16
CA GLY A 131 2.03 -15.66 9.50
C GLY A 131 3.02 -15.10 8.48
N ILE A 132 2.53 -14.45 7.41
CA ILE A 132 3.33 -13.80 6.37
C ILE A 132 4.06 -12.60 6.98
N THR A 133 5.32 -12.43 6.59
CA THR A 133 6.07 -11.22 6.95
C THR A 133 5.68 -10.09 6.01
N VAL A 134 5.31 -8.95 6.59
CA VAL A 134 4.89 -7.74 5.90
C VAL A 134 5.97 -6.68 6.07
N SER A 135 6.45 -6.15 4.95
CA SER A 135 7.48 -5.12 4.87
C SER A 135 6.92 -3.87 4.23
N SER A 136 6.70 -2.82 5.02
CA SER A 136 6.09 -1.56 4.56
C SER A 136 7.11 -0.42 4.53
N LEU A 137 7.29 0.21 3.36
CA LEU A 137 8.00 1.48 3.26
C LEU A 137 7.01 2.64 3.39
N LEU A 138 7.26 3.48 4.40
CA LEU A 138 6.53 4.72 4.62
C LEU A 138 7.40 5.93 4.24
N PRO A 139 6.87 6.90 3.49
CA PRO A 139 7.64 8.05 3.07
C PRO A 139 7.70 9.07 4.19
N ARG A 140 8.87 9.70 4.36
CA ARG A 140 9.01 10.85 5.27
C ARG A 140 8.27 12.08 4.75
N THR A 141 8.12 12.18 3.43
CA THR A 141 7.29 13.18 2.75
C THR A 141 6.28 12.46 1.89
N GLN A 142 5.00 12.51 2.26
CA GLN A 142 3.93 11.88 1.49
C GLN A 142 3.77 12.53 0.12
N PHE A 143 3.34 11.75 -0.86
CA PHE A 143 3.08 12.27 -2.21
C PHE A 143 1.69 12.90 -2.22
N GLU A 144 1.52 14.12 -2.71
CA GLU A 144 0.20 14.74 -2.88
C GLU A 144 -0.23 14.70 -4.35
N GLY A 145 -1.41 14.17 -4.64
CA GLY A 145 -1.87 13.99 -6.01
C GLY A 145 -1.09 12.88 -6.70
N THR A 146 -0.15 13.23 -7.59
CA THR A 146 0.48 12.33 -8.56
C THR A 146 1.77 11.68 -8.04
N PHE A 147 1.83 10.35 -8.02
CA PHE A 147 3.10 9.60 -7.99
C PHE A 147 3.56 9.26 -9.42
N LYS A 148 4.88 9.24 -9.68
CA LYS A 148 5.47 8.65 -10.89
C LYS A 148 6.88 8.15 -10.55
N GLY A 149 7.10 6.85 -10.67
CA GLY A 149 8.39 6.23 -10.41
C GLY A 149 8.51 4.88 -11.10
N ASP A 150 9.72 4.33 -11.14
CA ASP A 150 9.97 2.94 -11.55
C ASP A 150 9.93 2.03 -10.31
N LEU A 151 8.88 1.20 -10.17
CA LEU A 151 8.76 0.28 -9.03
C LEU A 151 9.92 -0.74 -8.96
N ARG A 152 10.71 -0.95 -10.02
CA ARG A 152 11.94 -1.73 -9.94
C ARG A 152 12.97 -1.09 -9.00
N GLU A 153 13.07 0.23 -8.94
CA GLU A 153 13.97 0.92 -8.01
C GLU A 153 13.62 0.60 -6.56
N TRP A 154 12.32 0.57 -6.25
CA TRP A 154 11.81 0.14 -4.96
C TRP A 154 12.19 -1.32 -4.65
N LEU A 155 11.92 -2.25 -5.58
CA LEU A 155 12.26 -3.65 -5.39
C LEU A 155 13.77 -3.87 -5.21
N VAL A 156 14.60 -3.17 -5.99
CA VAL A 156 16.07 -3.24 -5.85
C VAL A 156 16.52 -2.70 -4.50
N ALA A 157 15.92 -1.61 -4.02
CA ALA A 157 16.23 -1.06 -2.70
C ALA A 157 15.92 -2.07 -1.58
N LEU A 158 14.78 -2.76 -1.66
CA LEU A 158 14.41 -3.81 -0.69
C LEU A 158 15.29 -5.06 -0.79
N ALA A 159 15.67 -5.48 -1.99
CA ALA A 159 16.65 -6.55 -2.17
C ALA A 159 18.01 -6.17 -1.56
N GLY A 160 18.41 -4.90 -1.67
CA GLY A 160 19.60 -4.35 -1.02
C GLY A 160 19.54 -4.36 0.51
N GLN A 161 18.34 -4.37 1.10
CA GLN A 161 18.11 -4.59 2.53
C GLN A 161 18.05 -6.09 2.90
N GLY A 162 18.19 -6.99 1.93
CA GLY A 162 18.22 -8.43 2.15
C GLY A 162 16.87 -9.10 2.34
N LEU A 163 15.76 -8.44 1.97
CA LEU A 163 14.40 -9.00 2.14
C LEU A 163 14.13 -10.16 1.17
N PHE A 164 14.74 -10.12 -0.01
CA PHE A 164 14.60 -11.14 -1.05
C PHE A 164 15.78 -11.08 -2.02
N THR A 165 15.83 -12.03 -2.96
CA THR A 165 16.92 -12.14 -3.94
C THR A 165 16.41 -11.95 -5.37
N GLU A 166 17.31 -11.90 -6.34
CA GLU A 166 16.96 -11.85 -7.76
C GLU A 166 16.19 -13.08 -8.26
N ASN A 167 16.19 -14.18 -7.50
CA ASN A 167 15.45 -15.40 -7.82
C ASN A 167 14.01 -15.39 -7.29
N THR A 168 13.66 -14.39 -6.48
CA THR A 168 12.34 -14.27 -5.86
C THR A 168 11.33 -13.76 -6.90
N TYR A 169 10.19 -14.43 -6.99
CA TYR A 169 9.10 -14.05 -7.90
C TYR A 169 8.22 -12.99 -7.25
N VAL A 170 7.81 -11.99 -8.03
CA VAL A 170 6.61 -11.20 -7.75
C VAL A 170 5.41 -11.98 -8.28
N ASN A 171 4.58 -12.49 -7.38
CA ASN A 171 3.46 -13.38 -7.71
C ASN A 171 2.13 -12.61 -7.83
N VAL A 172 1.96 -11.54 -7.05
CA VAL A 172 0.79 -10.64 -7.11
C VAL A 172 1.28 -9.22 -6.97
N GLY A 173 0.70 -8.29 -7.72
CA GLY A 173 0.95 -6.87 -7.58
C GLY A 173 -0.37 -6.09 -7.63
N ASN A 174 -0.68 -5.41 -6.54
CA ASN A 174 -1.86 -4.57 -6.39
C ASN A 174 -1.45 -3.10 -6.22
N ALA A 175 -2.36 -2.20 -6.54
CA ALA A 175 -2.27 -0.79 -6.21
C ALA A 175 -3.66 -0.28 -5.83
N GLY A 176 -3.74 0.54 -4.80
CA GLY A 176 -5.00 1.13 -4.37
C GLY A 176 -4.92 1.66 -2.95
N THR A 177 -5.95 1.39 -2.17
CA THR A 177 -6.12 1.91 -0.81
C THR A 177 -6.65 0.82 0.11
N GLU A 178 -6.24 0.89 1.37
CA GLU A 178 -6.81 0.15 2.49
C GLU A 178 -7.55 1.11 3.42
N PHE A 179 -8.88 1.02 3.42
CA PHE A 179 -9.73 1.77 4.34
C PHE A 179 -9.89 1.02 5.66
N PHE A 180 -9.78 1.74 6.77
CA PHE A 180 -10.08 1.24 8.12
C PHE A 180 -11.43 1.76 8.60
N TYR A 181 -11.68 3.05 8.40
CA TYR A 181 -12.98 3.68 8.60
C TYR A 181 -13.05 5.01 7.83
N GLY A 182 -14.28 5.50 7.69
CA GLY A 182 -14.59 6.81 7.13
C GLY A 182 -15.60 6.76 6.00
N ASN A 183 -16.30 7.89 5.83
CA ASN A 183 -17.09 8.18 4.65
C ASN A 183 -16.18 8.93 3.65
N ALA A 184 -15.68 8.22 2.65
CA ALA A 184 -14.63 8.74 1.78
C ALA A 184 -14.78 8.25 0.34
N ILE A 185 -14.32 9.05 -0.62
CA ILE A 185 -14.25 8.69 -2.02
C ILE A 185 -12.81 8.84 -2.48
N LEU A 186 -12.16 7.73 -2.83
CA LEU A 186 -10.91 7.77 -3.58
C LEU A 186 -11.24 7.73 -5.07
N ASN A 187 -10.99 8.82 -5.78
CA ASN A 187 -10.88 8.81 -7.23
C ASN A 187 -9.42 8.53 -7.60
N ALA A 188 -9.18 7.61 -8.53
CA ALA A 188 -7.82 7.24 -8.93
C ALA A 188 -7.71 6.95 -10.43
N THR A 189 -6.56 7.31 -10.99
CA THR A 189 -6.10 6.84 -12.31
C THR A 189 -4.83 6.05 -12.08
N LEU A 190 -4.83 4.76 -12.45
CA LEU A 190 -3.69 3.85 -12.29
C LEU A 190 -3.12 3.46 -13.65
N GLY A 191 -1.89 3.88 -13.93
CA GLY A 191 -1.04 3.26 -14.96
C GLY A 191 -0.16 2.19 -14.32
N LEU A 192 0.00 1.03 -14.95
CA LEU A 192 1.05 0.07 -14.61
C LEU A 192 1.54 -0.60 -15.88
N GLN A 193 2.80 -0.35 -16.23
CA GLN A 193 3.45 -0.96 -17.39
C GLN A 193 4.58 -1.87 -16.93
N ILE A 194 4.59 -3.10 -17.43
CA ILE A 194 5.65 -4.07 -17.16
C ILE A 194 6.37 -4.35 -18.47
N ASP A 195 7.57 -3.80 -18.62
CA ASP A 195 8.41 -4.01 -19.78
C ASP A 195 9.42 -5.13 -19.49
N LEU A 196 9.21 -6.32 -20.08
CA LEU A 196 10.11 -7.47 -19.94
C LEU A 196 11.17 -7.45 -21.06
N GLY A 197 12.44 -7.64 -20.70
CA GLY A 197 13.51 -7.91 -21.68
C GLY A 197 14.22 -6.71 -22.28
N THR A 198 14.05 -5.50 -21.73
CA THR A 198 14.92 -4.34 -22.01
C THR A 198 15.68 -3.96 -20.73
N PRO A 199 16.97 -3.57 -20.77
CA PRO A 199 17.70 -3.10 -19.59
C PRO A 199 17.19 -1.71 -19.15
N SER A 200 15.97 -1.67 -18.62
CA SER A 200 15.28 -0.61 -17.88
C SER A 200 13.81 -1.00 -17.90
N ALA A 201 13.42 -1.92 -17.02
CA ALA A 201 12.02 -2.25 -16.82
C ALA A 201 11.43 -1.15 -15.93
N ALA A 202 11.01 -0.04 -16.54
CA ALA A 202 10.40 1.06 -15.82
C ALA A 202 8.95 0.70 -15.49
N VAL A 203 8.71 0.21 -14.28
CA VAL A 203 7.35 -0.01 -13.80
C VAL A 203 6.77 1.34 -13.40
N LYS A 204 6.19 2.04 -14.37
CA LYS A 204 5.61 3.37 -14.16
C LYS A 204 4.24 3.25 -13.56
N ALA A 205 4.05 3.91 -12.42
CA ALA A 205 2.75 3.99 -11.82
C ALA A 205 2.36 5.42 -11.47
N VAL A 206 1.18 5.82 -11.95
CA VAL A 206 0.49 7.06 -11.61
C VAL A 206 -0.63 6.69 -10.66
N ALA A 207 -0.70 7.36 -9.52
CA ALA A 207 -1.87 7.37 -8.66
C ALA A 207 -2.16 8.84 -8.40
N THR A 208 -3.40 9.28 -8.60
CA THR A 208 -3.89 10.62 -8.28
C THR A 208 -5.05 10.49 -7.33
N SER A 209 -4.90 10.87 -6.07
CA SER A 209 -6.02 11.01 -5.12
C SER A 209 -6.49 12.47 -5.06
N THR A 210 -7.80 12.67 -4.94
CA THR A 210 -8.39 13.97 -4.56
C THR A 210 -9.35 13.70 -3.41
N PRO A 211 -9.26 14.47 -2.30
CA PRO A 211 -10.17 14.32 -1.16
C PRO A 211 -11.60 14.75 -1.47
#